data_AF-B3JED3-F1
#
_entry.id   AF-B3JED3-F1
#
_cell.length_a   1.000
_cell.length_b   1.000
_cell.length_c   1.000
_cell.angle_alpha   90.00
_cell.angle_beta   90.00
_cell.angle_gamma   90.00
#
_symmetry.space_group_name_H-M   'P 1'
#
loop_
_entity.id
_entity.type
_entity.pdbx_description
1 polymer ?
#
loop_
_entity_poly.entity_id
_entity_poly.type
_entity_poly.pdbx_seq_one_letter_code
_entity_poly.pdbx_strand_id
1 'polypeptide(L)'
;MNKKQEEGIDRNWHPEFQKYTEAIVSASEYEGLYFERKKDTQIKWVATKKSSAGQKRLAWWNKKCEELGIPVKSGNYAVAVREIHPTKKHVCQICGKALSIYYEYPTKQTLSRINQKLGTKLKQTDYTIKEIIEQFCKNTNDLQNIAHIFKVKSFTDTADLIRQIYDTHVAKCSGKLSPGAMSNCPDRFDGYHSDGLCCRQFTDKGRHTDNMKTYVQDRRAYEEWSDGNYNLANRLMGEYQKAPKCTCPVCGETAKMTADHIGPISLGFCHSTNFAPKCKACNSAKNNRLSLSDVRKLLTLEADGNQVVSWHSQYIWDKYKNTITSDKDARKLSSLMLKCHQNVLKLFSLIYKKGGKEFLQTYLHPEYSMYDYRFSDFNPLEPDKLKIHESPLDSENKRKNQKRYLRIAFESLKEFDMKENRKVTFYTDQFPQETAAVIQSIKARNFTQADQEVRKLITLLCDKIITSESE
;
A
#
# COMPACT_ATOMS: atom_id res chain seq x y z
N MET A 1 13.33 12.86 20.32
CA MET A 1 12.36 11.84 20.78
C MET A 1 11.75 12.35 22.07
N ASN A 2 10.42 12.36 22.20
CA ASN A 2 9.77 12.86 23.42
C ASN A 2 9.77 11.75 24.48
N LYS A 3 10.12 12.11 25.73
CA LYS A 3 10.14 11.27 26.95
C LYS A 3 8.90 10.37 27.19
N LYS A 4 7.81 10.53 26.45
CA LYS A 4 6.59 9.71 26.51
C LYS A 4 6.67 8.38 25.75
N GLN A 5 7.80 8.03 25.12
CA GLN A 5 7.92 6.78 24.33
C GLN A 5 8.30 5.54 25.17
N GLU A 6 8.76 5.70 26.41
CA GLU A 6 9.26 4.57 27.24
C GLU A 6 8.32 4.17 28.37
N GLU A 7 7.36 5.01 28.76
CA GLU A 7 6.34 4.67 29.76
C GLU A 7 5.07 4.20 29.06
N GLY A 8 4.62 2.98 29.35
CA GLY A 8 3.38 2.43 28.81
C GLY A 8 2.22 3.40 29.07
N ILE A 9 1.57 3.87 28.00
CA ILE A 9 0.44 4.79 28.14
C ILE A 9 -0.68 4.07 28.89
N ASP A 10 -0.97 4.53 30.10
CA ASP A 10 -2.15 4.12 30.85
C ASP A 10 -3.41 4.42 30.01
N ARG A 11 -4.19 3.38 29.74
CA ARG A 11 -5.40 3.44 28.89
C ARG A 11 -6.67 3.70 29.69
N ASN A 12 -6.53 4.11 30.95
CA ASN A 12 -7.63 4.60 31.77
C ASN A 12 -8.43 5.68 31.02
N TRP A 13 -9.76 5.61 31.14
CA TRP A 13 -10.64 6.54 30.45
C TRP A 13 -10.53 7.92 31.08
N HIS A 14 -10.12 8.91 30.29
CA HIS A 14 -10.15 10.31 30.69
C HIS A 14 -11.57 10.70 31.17
N PRO A 15 -11.73 11.54 32.22
CA PRO A 15 -13.03 11.93 32.74
C PRO A 15 -13.99 12.49 31.67
N GLU A 16 -13.49 13.35 30.79
CA GLU A 16 -14.28 13.87 29.66
C GLU A 16 -14.74 12.78 28.69
N PHE A 17 -13.96 11.70 28.51
CA PHE A 17 -14.40 10.57 27.72
C PHE A 17 -15.52 9.80 28.43
N GLN A 18 -15.45 9.63 29.75
CA GLN A 18 -16.51 8.99 30.53
C GLN A 18 -17.83 9.76 30.38
N LYS A 19 -17.81 11.09 30.59
CA LYS A 19 -18.96 11.98 30.38
C LYS A 19 -19.51 11.86 28.96
N TYR A 20 -18.63 11.85 27.96
CA TYR A 20 -18.99 11.67 26.57
C TYR A 20 -19.70 10.33 26.32
N THR A 21 -19.18 9.22 26.85
CA THR A 21 -19.80 7.90 26.63
C THR A 21 -21.21 7.81 27.20
N GLU A 22 -21.45 8.39 28.38
CA GLU A 22 -22.79 8.44 28.98
C GLU A 22 -23.73 9.33 28.15
N ALA A 23 -23.27 10.51 27.74
CA ALA A 23 -24.06 11.42 26.92
C ALA A 23 -24.47 10.81 25.56
N ILE A 24 -23.57 10.08 24.91
CA ILE A 24 -23.86 9.44 23.62
C ILE A 24 -24.84 8.27 23.76
N VAL A 25 -24.72 7.47 24.82
CA VAL A 25 -25.66 6.36 25.07
C VAL A 25 -27.08 6.85 25.38
N SER A 26 -27.20 8.01 26.03
CA SER A 26 -28.47 8.65 26.35
C SER A 26 -29.06 9.51 25.22
N ALA A 27 -28.34 9.68 24.10
CA ALA A 27 -28.79 10.52 22.99
C ALA A 27 -29.88 9.81 22.17
N SER A 28 -30.92 10.55 21.77
CA SER A 28 -32.06 10.00 21.02
C SER A 28 -31.66 9.45 19.65
N GLU A 29 -30.60 9.98 19.04
CA GLU A 29 -30.07 9.52 17.76
C GLU A 29 -29.54 8.06 17.83
N TYR A 30 -29.20 7.58 19.03
CA TYR A 30 -28.70 6.22 19.28
C TYR A 30 -29.75 5.32 19.95
N GLU A 31 -31.00 5.75 20.02
CA GLU A 31 -32.08 4.97 20.65
C GLU A 31 -32.19 3.56 20.04
N GLY A 32 -32.28 2.56 20.93
CA GLY A 32 -32.35 1.14 20.55
C GLY A 32 -31.01 0.52 20.13
N LEU A 33 -29.89 1.26 20.11
CA LEU A 33 -28.58 0.68 19.86
C LEU A 33 -28.12 -0.14 21.08
N TYR A 34 -27.74 -1.40 20.85
CA TYR A 34 -27.36 -2.31 21.91
C TYR A 34 -26.07 -1.89 22.66
N PHE A 35 -26.15 -1.84 23.99
CA PHE A 35 -24.98 -1.74 24.88
C PHE A 35 -25.19 -2.52 26.18
N GLU A 36 -24.08 -2.72 26.90
CA GLU A 36 -24.04 -3.38 28.21
C GLU A 36 -23.16 -2.53 29.12
N ARG A 37 -23.31 -2.69 30.43
CA ARG A 37 -22.37 -2.16 31.44
C ARG A 37 -21.47 -3.28 31.96
N LYS A 38 -20.25 -2.93 32.33
CA LYS A 38 -19.31 -3.79 33.06
C LYS A 38 -19.71 -3.86 34.54
N LYS A 39 -19.03 -4.71 35.31
CA LYS A 39 -19.25 -4.88 36.75
C LYS A 39 -19.06 -3.58 37.57
N ASP A 40 -18.18 -2.71 37.11
CA ASP A 40 -17.88 -1.39 37.68
C ASP A 40 -18.85 -0.29 37.20
N THR A 41 -20.00 -0.67 36.61
CA THR A 41 -21.02 0.20 36.00
C THR A 41 -20.58 0.95 34.75
N GLN A 42 -19.31 0.87 34.35
CA GLN A 42 -18.80 1.52 33.14
C GLN A 42 -19.42 0.91 31.88
N ILE A 43 -19.77 1.73 30.90
CA ILE A 43 -20.28 1.26 29.60
C ILE A 43 -19.25 0.37 28.90
N LYS A 44 -19.70 -0.77 28.39
CA LYS A 44 -18.91 -1.61 27.49
C LYS A 44 -18.89 -0.99 26.08
N TRP A 45 -17.95 -0.07 25.88
CA TRP A 45 -17.86 0.73 24.66
C TRP A 45 -17.58 -0.10 23.41
N VAL A 46 -16.78 -1.17 23.54
CA VAL A 46 -16.32 -2.02 22.43
C VAL A 46 -17.03 -3.37 22.45
N ALA A 47 -17.62 -3.75 21.32
CA ALA A 47 -18.19 -5.06 21.05
C ALA A 47 -17.77 -5.49 19.64
N THR A 48 -16.87 -6.46 19.52
CA THR A 48 -16.32 -6.86 18.21
C THR A 48 -17.44 -7.32 17.26
N LYS A 49 -17.35 -6.98 15.97
CA LYS A 49 -18.36 -7.34 14.96
C LYS A 49 -18.82 -8.81 15.02
N LYS A 50 -17.93 -9.76 15.32
CA LYS A 50 -18.27 -11.20 15.36
C LYS A 50 -19.02 -11.63 16.63
N SER A 51 -19.01 -10.82 17.70
CA SER A 51 -19.72 -11.13 18.94
C SER A 51 -21.23 -10.97 18.80
N SER A 52 -22.02 -11.65 19.65
CA SER A 52 -23.48 -11.49 19.69
C SER A 52 -23.90 -10.02 19.85
N ALA A 53 -23.25 -9.29 20.77
CA ALA A 53 -23.44 -7.86 20.96
C ALA A 53 -23.11 -7.04 19.70
N GLY A 54 -21.98 -7.35 19.03
CA GLY A 54 -21.57 -6.70 17.79
C GLY A 54 -22.52 -6.96 16.62
N GLN A 55 -23.12 -8.16 16.53
CA GLN A 55 -24.15 -8.47 15.52
C GLN A 55 -25.44 -7.69 15.77
N LYS A 56 -25.88 -7.54 17.03
CA LYS A 56 -27.01 -6.66 17.38
C LYS A 56 -26.75 -5.21 16.96
N ARG A 57 -25.56 -4.68 17.25
CA ARG A 57 -25.14 -3.34 16.81
C ARG A 57 -25.13 -3.23 15.28
N LEU A 58 -24.58 -4.23 14.59
CA LEU A 58 -24.55 -4.25 13.13
C LEU A 58 -25.96 -4.22 12.52
N ALA A 59 -26.90 -5.02 13.04
CA ALA A 59 -28.28 -5.02 12.58
C ALA A 59 -28.94 -3.64 12.75
N TRP A 60 -28.71 -2.99 13.90
CA TRP A 60 -29.19 -1.62 14.13
C TRP A 60 -28.58 -0.63 13.12
N TRP A 61 -27.26 -0.72 12.87
CA TRP A 61 -26.59 0.14 11.89
C TRP A 61 -27.03 -0.11 10.45
N ASN A 62 -27.41 -1.34 10.09
CA ASN A 62 -27.97 -1.64 8.78
C ASN A 62 -29.32 -0.93 8.61
N LYS A 63 -30.22 -1.07 9.60
CA LYS A 63 -31.51 -0.39 9.62
C LYS A 63 -31.34 1.13 9.57
N LYS A 64 -30.41 1.68 10.35
CA LYS A 64 -30.13 3.13 10.34
C LYS A 64 -29.60 3.61 8.98
N CYS A 65 -28.76 2.82 8.31
CA CYS A 65 -28.33 3.12 6.95
C CYS A 65 -29.53 3.15 5.98
N GLU A 66 -30.43 2.17 6.07
CA GLU A 66 -31.64 2.10 5.25
C GLU A 66 -32.55 3.32 5.48
N GLU A 67 -32.79 3.71 6.74
CA GLU A 67 -33.56 4.91 7.11
C GLU A 67 -32.97 6.20 6.52
N LEU A 68 -31.64 6.28 6.41
CA LEU A 68 -30.92 7.44 5.85
C LEU A 68 -30.74 7.36 4.33
N GLY A 69 -31.25 6.33 3.66
CA GLY A 69 -31.03 6.11 2.23
C GLY A 69 -29.56 5.79 1.87
N ILE A 70 -28.77 5.31 2.83
CA ILE A 70 -27.35 4.97 2.67
C ILE A 70 -27.23 3.47 2.36
N PRO A 71 -26.56 3.07 1.26
CA PRO A 71 -26.40 1.65 0.96
C PRO A 71 -25.64 0.88 2.06
N VAL A 72 -26.15 -0.28 2.47
CA VAL A 72 -25.56 -1.14 3.49
C VAL A 72 -24.31 -1.86 2.94
N LYS A 73 -23.18 -1.17 2.96
CA LYS A 73 -21.88 -1.70 2.53
C LYS A 73 -20.72 -1.20 3.40
N SER A 74 -19.62 -1.94 3.39
CA SER A 74 -18.40 -1.54 4.09
C SER A 74 -17.95 -0.14 3.64
N GLY A 75 -17.59 0.72 4.59
CA GLY A 75 -17.24 2.13 4.35
C GLY A 75 -18.41 3.09 4.42
N ASN A 76 -19.63 2.67 4.06
CA ASN A 76 -20.81 3.54 4.09
C ASN A 76 -21.31 3.82 5.51
N TYR A 77 -21.09 2.92 6.46
CA TYR A 77 -21.42 3.17 7.87
C TYR A 77 -20.74 4.43 8.41
N ALA A 78 -19.54 4.77 7.92
CA ALA A 78 -18.87 6.01 8.34
C ALA A 78 -19.64 7.27 7.93
N VAL A 79 -20.47 7.20 6.88
CA VAL A 79 -21.38 8.28 6.48
C VAL A 79 -22.54 8.36 7.47
N ALA A 80 -23.22 7.23 7.72
CA ALA A 80 -24.33 7.17 8.68
C ALA A 80 -23.92 7.63 10.08
N VAL A 81 -22.77 7.16 10.56
CA VAL A 81 -22.22 7.57 11.85
C VAL A 81 -21.99 9.09 11.90
N ARG A 82 -21.46 9.72 10.85
CA ARG A 82 -21.31 11.19 10.82
C ARG A 82 -22.66 11.90 10.83
N GLU A 83 -23.63 11.37 10.08
CA GLU A 83 -24.96 11.97 9.93
C GLU A 83 -25.73 12.01 11.25
N ILE A 84 -25.67 10.94 12.04
CA ILE A 84 -26.45 10.84 13.28
C ILE A 84 -25.71 11.33 14.53
N HIS A 85 -24.38 11.50 14.47
CA HIS A 85 -23.62 11.84 15.68
C HIS A 85 -24.10 13.18 16.27
N PRO A 86 -24.55 13.25 17.55
CA PRO A 86 -25.23 14.42 18.10
C PRO A 86 -24.39 15.70 18.06
N THR A 87 -23.12 15.60 18.46
CA THR A 87 -22.22 16.76 18.61
C THR A 87 -21.31 17.00 17.41
N LYS A 88 -21.31 16.08 16.44
CA LYS A 88 -20.28 15.97 15.39
C LYS A 88 -18.82 15.96 15.89
N LYS A 89 -18.59 15.69 17.17
CA LYS A 89 -17.26 15.66 17.79
C LYS A 89 -17.09 14.41 18.64
N HIS A 90 -16.00 13.70 18.41
CA HIS A 90 -15.59 12.54 19.21
C HIS A 90 -14.60 12.97 20.30
N VAL A 91 -14.78 12.50 21.52
CA VAL A 91 -13.85 12.77 22.64
C VAL A 91 -12.80 11.66 22.71
N CYS A 92 -11.52 12.02 22.74
CA CYS A 92 -10.46 11.03 22.84
C CYS A 92 -10.40 10.40 24.25
N GLN A 93 -10.40 9.07 24.32
CA GLN A 93 -10.27 8.29 25.57
C GLN A 93 -9.03 8.64 26.39
N ILE A 94 -7.94 9.02 25.73
CA ILE A 94 -6.62 9.15 26.36
C ILE A 94 -6.37 10.56 26.90
N CYS A 95 -6.72 11.59 26.12
CA CYS A 95 -6.44 12.99 26.49
C CYS A 95 -7.69 13.84 26.70
N GLY A 96 -8.89 13.29 26.52
CA GLY A 96 -10.15 14.03 26.69
C GLY A 96 -10.44 15.09 25.63
N LYS A 97 -9.56 15.29 24.64
CA LYS A 97 -9.77 16.30 23.61
C LYS A 97 -10.97 15.93 22.72
N ALA A 98 -11.95 16.82 22.63
CA ALA A 98 -13.04 16.74 21.67
C ALA A 98 -12.51 17.13 20.27
N LEU A 99 -12.71 16.26 19.29
CA LEU A 99 -12.21 16.41 17.94
C LEU A 99 -13.34 16.26 16.93
N SER A 100 -13.35 17.10 15.89
CA SER A 100 -14.31 16.97 14.79
C SER A 100 -14.21 15.60 14.12
N ILE A 101 -15.36 15.00 13.81
CA ILE A 101 -15.43 13.76 13.05
C ILE A 101 -15.40 13.99 11.53
N TYR A 102 -15.42 15.24 11.08
CA TYR A 102 -15.27 15.64 9.69
C TYR A 102 -13.79 15.76 9.29
N TYR A 103 -13.51 15.64 7.99
CA TYR A 103 -12.16 15.73 7.42
C TYR A 103 -11.64 17.17 7.42
N GLU A 104 -11.44 17.76 8.59
CA GLU A 104 -11.10 19.18 8.76
C GLU A 104 -9.67 19.41 9.23
N TYR A 105 -8.98 18.38 9.73
CA TYR A 105 -7.61 18.52 10.23
C TYR A 105 -6.59 18.27 9.12
N PRO A 106 -5.62 19.17 8.87
CA PRO A 106 -4.57 18.91 7.90
C PRO A 106 -3.80 17.61 8.20
N THR A 107 -3.55 16.80 7.18
CA THR A 107 -2.63 15.65 7.32
C THR A 107 -1.20 16.14 7.57
N LYS A 108 -0.31 15.28 8.08
CA LYS A 108 1.08 15.66 8.38
C LYS A 108 1.80 16.32 7.20
N GLN A 109 1.55 15.83 5.98
CA GLN A 109 2.15 16.38 4.77
C GLN A 109 1.58 17.77 4.45
N THR A 110 0.25 17.93 4.49
CA THR A 110 -0.42 19.21 4.29
C THR A 110 0.01 20.23 5.35
N LEU A 111 0.00 19.83 6.63
CA LEU A 111 0.38 20.68 7.76
C LEU A 111 1.84 21.14 7.66
N SER A 112 2.76 20.27 7.23
CA SER A 112 4.15 20.64 6.99
C SER A 112 4.27 21.78 5.98
N ARG A 113 3.51 21.72 4.88
CA ARG A 113 3.49 22.78 3.85
C ARG A 113 2.84 24.07 4.37
N ILE A 114 1.77 23.96 5.15
CA ILE A 114 1.11 25.11 5.80
C ILE A 114 2.10 25.79 6.76
N ASN A 115 2.71 25.03 7.67
CA ASN A 115 3.70 25.53 8.62
C ASN A 115 4.87 26.23 7.90
N GLN A 116 5.36 25.64 6.80
CA GLN A 116 6.42 26.24 5.99
C GLN A 116 5.98 27.58 5.37
N LYS A 117 4.76 27.66 4.83
CA LYS A 117 4.27 28.87 4.13
C LYS A 117 3.84 29.98 5.07
N LEU A 118 3.27 29.64 6.23
CA LEU A 118 2.80 30.62 7.22
C LEU A 118 3.82 30.91 8.32
N GLY A 119 4.97 30.23 8.32
CA GLY A 119 5.99 30.37 9.37
C GLY A 119 5.55 29.88 10.75
N THR A 120 4.60 28.93 10.80
CA THR A 120 4.01 28.42 12.06
C THR A 120 4.60 27.06 12.46
N LYS A 121 4.32 26.64 13.71
CA LYS A 121 4.74 25.33 14.26
C LYS A 121 3.55 24.55 14.80
N LEU A 122 2.45 24.51 14.04
CA LEU A 122 1.22 23.85 14.42
C LEU A 122 1.40 22.32 14.43
N LYS A 123 0.76 21.63 15.38
CA LYS A 123 0.68 20.17 15.44
C LYS A 123 -0.66 19.68 14.89
N GLN A 124 -0.66 18.40 14.50
CA GLN A 124 -1.85 17.76 13.98
C GLN A 124 -2.94 17.72 15.06
N THR A 125 -4.14 18.20 14.73
CA THR A 125 -5.30 18.42 15.63
C THR A 125 -5.29 19.70 16.47
N ASP A 126 -4.28 20.57 16.41
CA ASP A 126 -4.32 21.84 17.15
C ASP A 126 -5.48 22.70 16.67
N TYR A 127 -5.64 22.81 15.35
CA TYR A 127 -6.67 23.59 14.66
C TYR A 127 -7.19 22.84 13.44
N THR A 128 -8.47 23.05 13.12
CA THR A 128 -9.08 22.71 11.83
C THR A 128 -8.55 23.62 10.73
N ILE A 129 -8.76 23.24 9.47
CA ILE A 129 -8.34 24.09 8.33
C ILE A 129 -9.03 25.45 8.34
N LYS A 130 -10.30 25.52 8.76
CA LYS A 130 -11.03 26.77 8.94
C LYS A 130 -10.35 27.66 9.98
N GLU A 131 -10.10 27.12 11.18
CA GLU A 131 -9.44 27.87 12.25
C GLU A 131 -8.02 28.30 11.87
N ILE A 132 -7.30 27.49 11.09
CA ILE A 132 -5.98 27.86 10.56
C ILE A 132 -6.08 29.09 9.66
N ILE A 133 -7.05 29.09 8.74
CA ILE A 133 -7.26 30.21 7.82
C ILE A 133 -7.64 31.47 8.60
N GLU A 134 -8.61 31.36 9.50
CA GLU A 134 -9.14 32.50 10.25
C GLU A 134 -8.13 33.11 11.24
N GLN A 135 -7.29 32.28 11.88
CA GLN A 135 -6.40 32.75 12.95
C GLN A 135 -4.96 33.05 12.47
N PHE A 136 -4.51 32.42 11.38
CA PHE A 136 -3.10 32.48 10.97
C PHE A 136 -2.87 33.09 9.60
N CYS A 137 -3.89 33.27 8.76
CA CYS A 137 -3.76 34.03 7.51
C CYS A 137 -4.02 35.51 7.79
N LYS A 138 -2.97 36.33 7.74
CA LYS A 138 -3.04 37.76 8.10
C LYS A 138 -3.15 38.68 6.89
N ASN A 139 -2.88 38.18 5.69
CA ASN A 139 -2.85 38.95 4.46
C ASN A 139 -3.26 38.09 3.24
N THR A 140 -3.44 38.73 2.09
CA THR A 140 -3.83 38.08 0.84
C THR A 140 -2.83 37.01 0.37
N ASN A 141 -1.53 37.20 0.63
CA ASN A 141 -0.52 36.21 0.25
C ASN A 141 -0.64 34.92 1.07
N ASP A 142 -0.99 34.99 2.35
CA ASP A 142 -1.27 33.81 3.18
C ASP A 142 -2.46 33.02 2.63
N LEU A 143 -3.54 33.72 2.26
CA LEU A 143 -4.72 33.11 1.64
C LEU A 143 -4.38 32.47 0.29
N GLN A 144 -3.57 33.13 -0.54
CA GLN A 144 -3.08 32.57 -1.81
C GLN A 144 -2.22 31.32 -1.61
N ASN A 145 -1.37 31.29 -0.58
CA ASN A 145 -0.58 30.11 -0.24
C ASN A 145 -1.47 28.93 0.14
N ILE A 146 -2.52 29.17 0.94
CA ILE A 146 -3.52 28.14 1.27
C ILE A 146 -4.26 27.68 0.01
N ALA A 147 -4.75 28.61 -0.81
CA ALA A 147 -5.44 28.30 -2.07
C ALA A 147 -4.57 27.41 -2.97
N HIS A 148 -3.27 27.70 -3.10
CA HIS A 148 -2.33 26.87 -3.86
C HIS A 148 -2.17 25.46 -3.26
N ILE A 149 -2.03 25.34 -1.93
CA ILE A 149 -1.93 24.04 -1.25
C ILE A 149 -3.18 23.19 -1.54
N PHE A 150 -4.36 23.80 -1.53
CA PHE A 150 -5.62 23.12 -1.78
C PHE A 150 -5.98 22.99 -3.27
N LYS A 151 -5.31 23.72 -4.16
CA LYS A 151 -5.62 23.81 -5.61
C LYS A 151 -6.94 24.54 -5.88
N VAL A 152 -7.27 25.53 -5.07
CA VAL A 152 -8.35 26.50 -5.33
C VAL A 152 -7.83 27.51 -6.34
N LYS A 153 -8.49 27.64 -7.50
CA LYS A 153 -8.01 28.47 -8.63
C LYS A 153 -8.16 29.96 -8.36
N SER A 154 -9.31 30.35 -7.80
CA SER A 154 -9.65 31.74 -7.47
C SER A 154 -10.64 31.73 -6.30
N PHE A 155 -10.64 32.82 -5.52
CA PHE A 155 -11.57 33.05 -4.42
C PHE A 155 -11.83 34.54 -4.29
N THR A 156 -13.03 34.93 -3.83
CA THR A 156 -13.40 36.35 -3.64
C THR A 156 -12.90 36.90 -2.31
N ASP A 157 -12.95 36.09 -1.27
CA ASP A 157 -12.62 36.46 0.10
C ASP A 157 -12.29 35.20 0.93
N THR A 158 -11.99 35.41 2.21
CA THR A 158 -11.68 34.33 3.15
C THR A 158 -12.82 33.33 3.30
N ALA A 159 -14.08 33.79 3.34
CA ALA A 159 -15.23 32.91 3.52
C ALA A 159 -15.45 32.03 2.29
N ASP A 160 -15.28 32.60 1.09
CA ASP A 160 -15.35 31.84 -0.17
C ASP A 160 -14.22 30.81 -0.26
N LEU A 161 -12.98 31.16 0.12
CA LEU A 161 -11.87 30.20 0.17
C LEU A 161 -12.19 29.02 1.11
N ILE A 162 -12.68 29.31 2.32
CA ILE A 162 -13.07 28.28 3.29
C ILE A 162 -14.17 27.39 2.70
N ARG A 163 -15.24 27.98 2.18
CA ARG A 163 -16.36 27.25 1.57
C ARG A 163 -15.88 26.32 0.46
N GLN A 164 -15.07 26.83 -0.47
CA GLN A 164 -14.51 26.02 -1.55
C GLN A 164 -13.65 24.86 -1.04
N ILE A 165 -12.84 25.06 0.00
CA ILE A 165 -12.05 23.98 0.63
C ILE A 165 -12.99 22.95 1.27
N TYR A 166 -14.07 23.37 1.90
CA TYR A 166 -15.04 22.47 2.50
C TYR A 166 -15.76 21.63 1.45
N ASP A 167 -16.24 22.25 0.37
CA ASP A 167 -16.96 21.58 -0.72
C ASP A 167 -16.07 20.57 -1.48
N THR A 168 -14.79 20.90 -1.66
CA THR A 168 -13.87 20.11 -2.50
C THR A 168 -13.02 19.12 -1.71
N HIS A 169 -12.73 19.40 -0.43
CA HIS A 169 -11.84 18.58 0.38
C HIS A 169 -12.50 17.96 1.61
N VAL A 170 -13.28 18.71 2.38
CA VAL A 170 -13.93 18.18 3.59
C VAL A 170 -15.07 17.22 3.21
N ALA A 171 -16.02 17.69 2.40
CA ALA A 171 -17.18 16.92 1.95
C ALA A 171 -16.76 15.67 1.16
N LYS A 172 -15.71 15.78 0.33
CA LYS A 172 -15.17 14.67 -0.47
C LYS A 172 -14.16 13.80 0.26
N CYS A 173 -13.95 14.01 1.57
CA CYS A 173 -13.00 13.23 2.39
C CYS A 173 -11.60 13.14 1.75
N SER A 174 -11.09 14.26 1.23
CA SER A 174 -9.83 14.32 0.50
C SER A 174 -8.64 13.93 1.39
N GLY A 175 -7.67 13.20 0.84
CA GLY A 175 -6.46 12.78 1.57
C GLY A 175 -5.52 13.92 2.00
N LYS A 176 -5.84 15.18 1.70
CA LYS A 176 -5.16 16.36 2.26
C LYS A 176 -5.58 16.66 3.70
N LEU A 177 -6.77 16.23 4.09
CA LEU A 177 -7.35 16.42 5.40
C LEU A 177 -7.66 15.06 6.05
N SER A 178 -7.92 15.06 7.35
CA SER A 178 -8.20 13.87 8.15
C SER A 178 -9.30 14.18 9.16
N PRO A 179 -10.15 13.21 9.51
CA PRO A 179 -11.03 13.36 10.64
C PRO A 179 -10.24 13.26 11.94
N GLY A 180 -10.79 13.87 12.98
CA GLY A 180 -10.28 13.81 14.33
C GLY A 180 -10.44 12.44 14.98
N ALA A 181 -11.41 11.65 14.52
CA ALA A 181 -11.54 10.23 14.88
C ALA A 181 -11.92 9.40 13.64
N MET A 182 -11.28 8.25 13.48
CA MET A 182 -11.56 7.34 12.37
C MET A 182 -12.75 6.44 12.72
N SER A 183 -13.63 6.19 11.77
CA SER A 183 -14.76 5.28 11.99
C SER A 183 -14.27 3.86 12.29
N ASN A 184 -14.96 3.21 13.22
CA ASN A 184 -14.81 1.83 13.65
C ASN A 184 -16.19 1.19 13.93
N CYS A 185 -17.15 1.51 13.07
CA CYS A 185 -18.48 0.90 13.11
C CYS A 185 -18.42 -0.55 12.58
N PRO A 186 -19.11 -1.53 13.20
CA PRO A 186 -20.02 -1.42 14.35
C PRO A 186 -19.35 -1.66 15.71
N ASP A 187 -18.02 -1.85 15.73
CA ASP A 187 -17.33 -2.36 16.91
C ASP A 187 -17.44 -1.43 18.12
N ARG A 188 -17.48 -0.12 17.89
CA ARG A 188 -17.58 0.90 18.94
C ARG A 188 -18.96 1.55 18.89
N PHE A 189 -19.51 1.86 20.07
CA PHE A 189 -20.91 2.30 20.20
C PHE A 189 -21.22 3.53 19.34
N ASP A 190 -20.41 4.57 19.47
CA ASP A 190 -20.51 5.81 18.66
C ASP A 190 -20.01 5.65 17.22
N GLY A 191 -19.51 4.47 16.84
CA GLY A 191 -18.97 4.20 15.52
C GLY A 191 -17.58 4.76 15.25
N TYR A 192 -16.82 5.25 16.25
CA TYR A 192 -15.46 5.79 16.11
C TYR A 192 -14.44 5.09 17.00
N HIS A 193 -13.19 5.01 16.55
CA HIS A 193 -12.06 4.63 17.41
C HIS A 193 -11.99 5.53 18.65
N SER A 194 -11.95 4.94 19.87
CA SER A 194 -11.79 5.69 21.15
C SER A 194 -10.61 6.64 21.17
N ASP A 195 -9.53 6.27 20.47
CA ASP A 195 -8.33 7.08 20.43
C ASP A 195 -8.44 8.01 19.23
N GLY A 196 -8.58 9.31 19.50
CA GLY A 196 -8.56 10.34 18.49
C GLY A 196 -7.20 10.46 17.81
N LEU A 197 -7.16 11.18 16.68
CA LEU A 197 -5.98 11.45 15.87
C LEU A 197 -4.82 12.04 16.69
N CYS A 198 -5.13 12.76 17.77
CA CYS A 198 -4.17 13.33 18.72
C CYS A 198 -3.29 12.27 19.43
N CYS A 199 -3.83 11.09 19.76
CA CYS A 199 -3.15 10.08 20.58
C CYS A 199 -2.94 8.75 19.86
N ARG A 200 -3.78 8.43 18.86
CA ARG A 200 -3.85 7.11 18.23
C ARG A 200 -2.51 6.55 17.77
N GLN A 201 -1.62 7.38 17.24
CA GLN A 201 -0.31 6.92 16.74
C GLN A 201 0.52 6.22 17.81
N PHE A 202 0.36 6.61 19.08
CA PHE A 202 1.18 6.12 20.18
C PHE A 202 0.45 5.08 21.04
N THR A 203 -0.88 5.03 20.96
CA THR A 203 -1.72 4.18 21.81
C THR A 203 -2.23 2.93 21.10
N ASP A 204 -2.30 2.94 19.77
CA ASP A 204 -2.66 1.79 18.94
C ASP A 204 -1.40 0.94 18.65
N LYS A 205 -1.17 -0.10 19.47
CA LYS A 205 0.00 -0.99 19.36
C LYS A 205 0.15 -1.63 17.96
N GLY A 206 -0.96 -1.84 17.25
CA GLY A 206 -0.96 -2.36 15.88
C GLY A 206 -0.47 -1.35 14.83
N ARG A 207 -0.43 -0.06 15.16
CA ARG A 207 0.01 1.03 14.29
C ARG A 207 1.32 1.68 14.73
N HIS A 208 2.07 1.06 15.64
CA HIS A 208 3.41 1.55 15.95
C HIS A 208 4.23 1.64 14.65
N THR A 209 5.03 2.70 14.52
CA THR A 209 5.65 3.04 13.23
C THR A 209 6.51 1.89 12.70
N ASP A 210 7.18 1.16 13.59
CA ASP A 210 8.01 0.00 13.21
C ASP A 210 7.19 -1.23 12.84
N ASN A 211 6.03 -1.43 13.48
CA ASN A 211 5.09 -2.47 13.08
C ASN A 211 4.54 -2.19 11.68
N MET A 212 4.22 -0.92 11.37
CA MET A 212 3.73 -0.52 10.05
C MET A 212 4.74 -0.77 8.92
N LYS A 213 6.05 -0.65 9.19
CA LYS A 213 7.11 -0.98 8.21
C LYS A 213 7.13 -2.46 7.83
N THR A 214 6.65 -3.35 8.70
CA THR A 214 6.58 -4.80 8.41
C THR A 214 5.44 -5.20 7.46
N TYR A 215 4.50 -4.29 7.18
CA TYR A 215 3.39 -4.48 6.24
C TYR A 215 3.70 -3.98 4.83
N VAL A 216 4.92 -3.53 4.58
CA VAL A 216 5.33 -3.08 3.26
C VAL A 216 5.27 -4.28 2.32
N GLN A 217 4.55 -4.09 1.22
CA GLN A 217 4.39 -5.06 0.16
C GLN A 217 4.78 -4.39 -1.14
N ASP A 218 5.82 -4.89 -1.77
CA ASP A 218 6.16 -4.57 -3.14
C ASP A 218 5.20 -5.31 -4.06
N ARG A 219 4.20 -4.56 -4.54
CA ARG A 219 3.15 -5.13 -5.36
C ARG A 219 3.64 -5.63 -6.71
N ARG A 220 4.77 -5.10 -7.16
CA ARG A 220 5.38 -5.47 -8.44
C ARG A 220 5.67 -6.96 -8.50
N ALA A 221 5.94 -7.61 -7.36
CA ALA A 221 6.16 -9.04 -7.30
C ALA A 221 5.05 -9.87 -7.96
N TYR A 222 3.80 -9.40 -7.86
CA TYR A 222 2.64 -10.07 -8.44
C TYR A 222 1.99 -9.32 -9.58
N GLU A 223 2.11 -8.00 -9.62
CA GLU A 223 1.64 -7.21 -10.76
C GLU A 223 2.45 -7.54 -12.02
N GLU A 224 3.75 -7.81 -11.86
CA GLU A 224 4.70 -8.21 -12.90
C GLU A 224 4.88 -9.73 -12.99
N TRP A 225 4.13 -10.53 -12.23
CA TRP A 225 4.17 -12.00 -12.31
C TRP A 225 5.57 -12.62 -12.10
N SER A 226 6.39 -12.00 -11.24
CA SER A 226 7.77 -12.39 -11.04
C SER A 226 7.92 -13.59 -10.10
N ASP A 227 8.91 -14.43 -10.38
CA ASP A 227 9.36 -15.49 -9.47
C ASP A 227 10.03 -14.92 -8.22
N GLY A 228 10.34 -15.82 -7.28
CA GLY A 228 10.97 -15.50 -6.00
C GLY A 228 9.98 -15.50 -4.84
N ASN A 229 10.50 -15.73 -3.63
CA ASN A 229 9.66 -15.76 -2.44
C ASN A 229 9.28 -14.33 -2.02
N TYR A 230 8.14 -13.86 -2.56
CA TYR A 230 7.69 -12.50 -2.32
C TYR A 230 7.45 -12.18 -0.84
N ASN A 231 7.03 -13.17 -0.04
CA ASN A 231 6.76 -12.94 1.38
C ASN A 231 8.08 -12.73 2.13
N LEU A 232 9.09 -13.55 1.87
CA LEU A 232 10.42 -13.40 2.43
C LEU A 232 11.07 -12.07 2.02
N ALA A 233 11.07 -11.74 0.72
CA ALA A 233 11.64 -10.51 0.20
C ALA A 233 10.98 -9.26 0.81
N ASN A 234 9.65 -9.22 0.88
CA ASN A 234 8.90 -8.13 1.52
C ASN A 234 9.24 -7.98 3.00
N ARG A 235 9.41 -9.09 3.73
CA ARG A 235 9.82 -9.05 5.13
C ARG A 235 11.22 -8.45 5.28
N LEU A 236 12.16 -8.83 4.42
CA LEU A 236 13.52 -8.29 4.43
C LEU A 236 13.55 -6.79 4.08
N MET A 237 12.75 -6.34 3.11
CA MET A 237 12.59 -4.91 2.82
C MET A 237 12.12 -4.11 4.05
N GLY A 238 11.31 -4.73 4.92
CA GLY A 238 10.91 -4.17 6.20
C GLY A 238 12.07 -3.90 7.15
N GLU A 239 13.09 -4.76 7.18
CA GLU A 239 14.30 -4.58 8.00
C GLU A 239 15.16 -3.41 7.50
N TYR A 240 15.29 -3.23 6.18
CA TYR A 240 15.94 -2.03 5.62
C TYR A 240 15.31 -0.72 6.12
N GLN A 241 13.99 -0.67 6.30
CA GLN A 241 13.30 0.54 6.79
C GLN A 241 13.49 0.80 8.29
N LYS A 242 13.73 -0.26 9.06
CA LYS A 242 14.01 -0.21 10.50
C LYS A 242 15.47 0.15 10.75
N ALA A 243 16.38 -0.24 9.86
CA ALA A 243 17.80 0.01 10.00
C ALA A 243 18.15 1.49 10.27
N PRO A 244 19.22 1.73 11.04
CA PRO A 244 19.75 3.08 11.26
C PRO A 244 20.26 3.68 9.95
N LYS A 245 20.56 4.98 9.97
CA LYS A 245 21.26 5.61 8.85
C LYS A 245 22.69 5.07 8.78
N CYS A 246 23.20 4.87 7.57
CA CYS A 246 24.59 4.54 7.32
C CYS A 246 25.08 5.27 6.06
N THR A 247 26.38 5.17 5.78
CA THR A 247 27.01 5.74 4.60
C THR A 247 26.52 5.01 3.35
N CYS A 248 25.91 5.75 2.42
CA CYS A 248 25.46 5.18 1.15
C CYS A 248 26.66 4.69 0.33
N PRO A 249 26.69 3.41 -0.12
CA PRO A 249 27.81 2.90 -0.91
C PRO A 249 27.89 3.49 -2.32
N VAL A 250 26.83 4.21 -2.76
CA VAL A 250 26.78 4.83 -4.09
C VAL A 250 27.24 6.29 -4.07
N CYS A 251 26.80 7.07 -3.07
CA CYS A 251 27.04 8.52 -3.06
C CYS A 251 27.77 9.04 -1.81
N GLY A 252 28.15 8.17 -0.87
CA GLY A 252 28.85 8.56 0.37
C GLY A 252 27.97 9.25 1.43
N GLU A 253 26.76 9.68 1.08
CA GLU A 253 25.89 10.40 2.02
C GLU A 253 25.36 9.52 3.15
N THR A 254 25.30 10.07 4.37
CA THR A 254 24.69 9.40 5.52
C THR A 254 23.17 9.44 5.43
N ALA A 255 22.56 8.32 5.06
CA ALA A 255 21.14 8.21 4.83
C ALA A 255 20.59 6.86 5.26
N LYS A 256 19.25 6.74 5.32
CA LYS A 256 18.62 5.42 5.46
C LYS A 256 18.75 4.67 4.14
N MET A 257 19.18 3.41 4.22
CA MET A 257 19.22 2.53 3.06
C MET A 257 17.84 1.98 2.74
N THR A 258 17.65 1.70 1.46
CA THR A 258 16.49 1.01 0.90
C THR A 258 16.99 -0.25 0.23
N ALA A 259 16.13 -1.27 0.20
CA ALA A 259 16.33 -2.49 -0.56
C ALA A 259 16.08 -2.20 -2.04
N ASP A 260 17.15 -1.98 -2.82
CA ASP A 260 17.08 -1.86 -4.27
C ASP A 260 17.21 -3.25 -4.91
N HIS A 261 16.31 -3.58 -5.84
CA HIS A 261 16.44 -4.80 -6.64
C HIS A 261 17.61 -4.62 -7.61
N ILE A 262 18.63 -5.50 -7.53
CA ILE A 262 19.79 -5.45 -8.43
C ILE A 262 19.30 -5.53 -9.89
N GLY A 263 18.54 -6.60 -10.18
CA GLY A 263 17.72 -6.71 -11.38
C GLY A 263 16.30 -6.18 -11.13
N PRO A 264 15.81 -5.15 -11.83
CA PRO A 264 14.47 -4.61 -11.60
C PRO A 264 13.36 -5.59 -11.98
N ILE A 265 12.38 -5.79 -11.09
CA ILE A 265 11.22 -6.68 -11.31
C ILE A 265 10.48 -6.36 -12.63
N SER A 266 10.36 -5.08 -12.97
CA SER A 266 9.69 -4.63 -14.21
C SER A 266 10.40 -5.06 -15.49
N LEU A 267 11.61 -5.62 -15.40
CA LEU A 267 12.34 -6.22 -16.54
C LEU A 267 12.24 -7.75 -16.53
N GLY A 268 11.48 -8.34 -15.61
CA GLY A 268 11.31 -9.79 -15.44
C GLY A 268 12.25 -10.46 -14.45
N PHE A 269 13.03 -9.70 -13.67
CA PHE A 269 13.86 -10.26 -12.60
C PHE A 269 13.04 -10.70 -11.39
N CYS A 270 13.55 -11.67 -10.64
CA CYS A 270 12.88 -12.23 -9.47
C CYS A 270 12.72 -11.20 -8.33
N HIS A 271 11.64 -11.29 -7.58
CA HIS A 271 11.51 -10.65 -6.28
C HIS A 271 12.22 -11.48 -5.20
N SER A 272 13.55 -11.44 -5.20
CA SER A 272 14.41 -12.19 -4.27
C SER A 272 14.89 -11.36 -3.07
N THR A 273 15.69 -11.98 -2.20
CA THR A 273 16.36 -11.34 -1.05
C THR A 273 17.66 -10.63 -1.40
N ASN A 274 18.15 -10.79 -2.63
CA ASN A 274 19.44 -10.26 -3.08
C ASN A 274 19.33 -8.77 -3.44
N PHE A 275 19.20 -7.93 -2.41
CA PHE A 275 19.08 -6.48 -2.55
C PHE A 275 20.42 -5.77 -2.54
N ALA A 276 20.54 -4.71 -3.33
CA ALA A 276 21.61 -3.73 -3.19
C ALA A 276 21.18 -2.62 -2.20
N PRO A 277 21.97 -2.33 -1.16
CA PRO A 277 21.70 -1.18 -0.30
C PRO A 277 21.93 0.13 -1.05
N LYS A 278 20.88 0.94 -1.21
CA LYS A 278 20.98 2.29 -1.77
C LYS A 278 20.16 3.29 -0.96
N CYS A 279 20.65 4.52 -0.82
CA CYS A 279 19.82 5.59 -0.28
C CYS A 279 18.64 5.88 -1.21
N LYS A 280 17.57 6.50 -0.70
CA LYS A 280 16.35 6.78 -1.48
C LYS A 280 16.63 7.57 -2.76
N ALA A 281 17.54 8.56 -2.71
CA ALA A 281 17.89 9.37 -3.87
C ALA A 281 18.59 8.53 -4.96
N CYS A 282 19.59 7.74 -4.60
CA CYS A 282 20.31 6.86 -5.52
C CYS A 282 19.40 5.76 -6.11
N ASN A 283 18.54 5.16 -5.29
CA ASN A 283 17.57 4.16 -5.75
C ASN A 283 16.61 4.79 -6.78
N SER A 284 16.02 5.94 -6.45
CA SER A 284 15.16 6.67 -7.39
C SER A 284 15.89 7.10 -8.66
N ALA A 285 17.17 7.46 -8.56
CA ALA A 285 17.99 7.82 -9.71
C ALA A 285 18.27 6.61 -10.61
N LYS A 286 18.52 5.41 -10.07
CA LYS A 286 18.67 4.18 -10.86
C LYS A 286 17.39 3.87 -11.64
N ASN A 287 16.24 3.92 -10.97
CA ASN A 287 14.95 3.49 -11.51
C ASN A 287 15.04 2.03 -11.99
N ASN A 288 14.46 1.67 -13.13
CA ASN A 288 14.44 0.31 -13.68
C ASN A 288 15.61 0.02 -14.64
N ARG A 289 16.76 0.69 -14.50
CA ARG A 289 17.90 0.53 -15.42
C ARG A 289 18.97 -0.35 -14.79
N LEU A 290 19.52 -1.27 -15.58
CA LEU A 290 20.73 -2.01 -15.24
C LEU A 290 21.97 -1.17 -15.54
N SER A 291 22.95 -1.27 -14.64
CA SER A 291 24.35 -0.93 -14.90
C SER A 291 25.17 -2.18 -15.20
N LEU A 292 26.39 -2.02 -15.73
CA LEU A 292 27.35 -3.11 -15.86
C LEU A 292 27.64 -3.79 -14.52
N SER A 293 27.69 -3.00 -13.43
CA SER A 293 27.89 -3.54 -12.08
C SER A 293 26.72 -4.42 -11.62
N ASP A 294 25.47 -4.05 -11.97
CA ASP A 294 24.31 -4.86 -11.65
C ASP A 294 24.36 -6.19 -12.41
N VAL A 295 24.67 -6.17 -13.72
CA VAL A 295 24.79 -7.38 -14.55
C VAL A 295 25.87 -8.32 -14.00
N ARG A 296 27.06 -7.80 -13.66
CA ARG A 296 28.13 -8.60 -13.06
C ARG A 296 27.70 -9.25 -11.75
N LYS A 297 27.02 -8.50 -10.87
CA LYS A 297 26.52 -9.04 -9.61
C LYS A 297 25.46 -10.11 -9.83
N LEU A 298 24.56 -9.93 -10.80
CA LEU A 298 23.56 -10.93 -11.17
C LEU A 298 24.20 -12.21 -11.70
N LEU A 299 25.24 -12.10 -12.54
CA LEU A 299 26.01 -13.26 -13.01
C LEU A 299 26.69 -14.01 -11.87
N THR A 300 27.28 -13.31 -10.90
CA THR A 300 27.86 -13.94 -9.70
C THR A 300 26.77 -14.69 -8.91
N LEU A 301 25.64 -14.04 -8.64
CA LEU A 301 24.53 -14.67 -7.91
C LEU A 301 24.01 -15.92 -8.63
N GLU A 302 23.87 -15.85 -9.96
CA GLU A 302 23.46 -16.98 -10.79
C GLU A 302 24.48 -18.12 -10.76
N ALA A 303 25.78 -17.81 -10.82
CA ALA A 303 26.86 -18.79 -10.68
C ALA A 303 26.87 -19.45 -9.28
N ASP A 304 26.48 -18.72 -8.25
CA ASP A 304 26.28 -19.22 -6.87
C ASP A 304 24.99 -20.05 -6.72
N GLY A 305 24.25 -20.30 -7.80
CA GLY A 305 23.04 -21.11 -7.83
C GLY A 305 21.74 -20.36 -7.50
N ASN A 306 21.77 -19.03 -7.41
CA ASN A 306 20.57 -18.23 -7.16
C ASN A 306 19.76 -18.04 -8.46
N GLN A 307 18.44 -18.20 -8.37
CA GLN A 307 17.55 -17.73 -9.43
C GLN A 307 17.50 -16.20 -9.43
N VAL A 308 17.97 -15.58 -10.51
CA VAL A 308 18.01 -14.12 -10.66
C VAL A 308 16.90 -13.58 -11.57
N VAL A 309 16.48 -14.36 -12.56
CA VAL A 309 15.45 -13.98 -13.55
C VAL A 309 14.26 -14.94 -13.46
N SER A 310 13.06 -14.40 -13.62
CA SER A 310 11.83 -15.21 -13.64
C SER A 310 11.78 -16.05 -14.90
N TRP A 311 11.18 -17.23 -14.84
CA TRP A 311 11.20 -18.20 -15.94
C TRP A 311 10.75 -17.60 -17.29
N HIS A 312 9.80 -16.67 -17.27
CA HIS A 312 9.24 -16.03 -18.47
C HIS A 312 10.17 -15.00 -19.13
N SER A 313 11.27 -14.63 -18.47
CA SER A 313 12.28 -13.69 -18.97
C SER A 313 13.67 -14.30 -19.06
N GLN A 314 13.81 -15.58 -18.70
CA GLN A 314 15.09 -16.30 -18.71
C GLN A 314 15.73 -16.34 -20.09
N TYR A 315 14.93 -16.59 -21.15
CA TYR A 315 15.42 -16.68 -22.53
C TYR A 315 16.20 -15.43 -22.96
N ILE A 316 15.64 -14.25 -22.73
CA ILE A 316 16.27 -13.00 -23.15
C ILE A 316 17.51 -12.68 -22.31
N TRP A 317 17.50 -13.02 -21.02
CA TRP A 317 18.66 -12.88 -20.15
C TRP A 317 19.81 -13.77 -20.63
N ASP A 318 19.57 -15.06 -20.84
CA ASP A 318 20.60 -16.02 -21.23
C ASP A 318 21.23 -15.68 -22.58
N LYS A 319 20.45 -15.16 -23.51
CA LYS A 319 20.92 -14.75 -24.84
C LYS A 319 21.92 -13.59 -24.81
N TYR A 320 21.83 -12.69 -23.81
CA TYR A 320 22.59 -11.44 -23.80
C TYR A 320 23.46 -11.20 -22.56
N LYS A 321 23.27 -11.94 -21.45
CA LYS A 321 23.97 -11.66 -20.17
C LYS A 321 25.50 -11.62 -20.30
N ASN A 322 26.05 -12.46 -21.17
CA ASN A 322 27.50 -12.56 -21.41
C ASN A 322 28.04 -11.61 -22.48
N THR A 323 27.20 -10.80 -23.13
CA THR A 323 27.62 -9.84 -24.16
C THR A 323 27.80 -8.42 -23.61
N ILE A 324 27.46 -8.21 -22.33
CA ILE A 324 27.44 -6.88 -21.72
C ILE A 324 28.84 -6.49 -21.25
N THR A 325 29.43 -5.48 -21.90
CA THR A 325 30.77 -4.98 -21.56
C THR A 325 30.76 -3.53 -21.04
N SER A 326 29.63 -2.83 -21.18
CA SER A 326 29.48 -1.43 -20.80
C SER A 326 28.09 -1.11 -20.21
N ASP A 327 27.97 0.04 -19.52
CA ASP A 327 26.68 0.58 -19.07
C ASP A 327 25.72 0.87 -20.23
N LYS A 328 26.26 1.18 -21.42
CA LYS A 328 25.46 1.37 -22.63
C LYS A 328 24.79 0.06 -23.04
N ASP A 329 25.52 -1.05 -22.98
CA ASP A 329 24.97 -2.38 -23.31
C ASP A 329 23.96 -2.82 -22.25
N ALA A 330 24.25 -2.59 -20.96
CA ALA A 330 23.31 -2.89 -19.87
C ALA A 330 21.98 -2.12 -20.03
N ARG A 331 22.03 -0.87 -20.50
CA ARG A 331 20.81 -0.09 -20.82
C ARG A 331 20.06 -0.62 -22.03
N LYS A 332 20.77 -1.07 -23.08
CA LYS A 332 20.14 -1.72 -24.24
C LYS A 332 19.43 -3.01 -23.81
N LEU A 333 20.09 -3.84 -23.02
CA LEU A 333 19.51 -5.05 -22.44
C LEU A 333 18.28 -4.70 -21.59
N SER A 334 18.36 -3.66 -20.75
CA SER A 334 17.21 -3.22 -19.95
C SER A 334 15.99 -2.88 -20.81
N SER A 335 16.19 -2.15 -21.92
CA SER A 335 15.12 -1.80 -22.86
C SER A 335 14.52 -3.04 -23.52
N LEU A 336 15.37 -3.96 -23.97
CA LEU A 336 14.95 -5.19 -24.64
C LEU A 336 14.17 -6.10 -23.70
N MET A 337 14.68 -6.35 -22.48
CA MET A 337 13.99 -7.13 -21.45
C MET A 337 12.64 -6.51 -21.09
N LEU A 338 12.55 -5.18 -20.98
CA LEU A 338 11.27 -4.50 -20.72
C LEU A 338 10.23 -4.79 -21.81
N LYS A 339 10.62 -4.70 -23.09
CA LYS A 339 9.73 -4.95 -24.23
C LYS A 339 9.27 -6.40 -24.28
N CYS A 340 10.19 -7.35 -24.04
CA CYS A 340 9.86 -8.76 -23.92
C CYS A 340 8.90 -9.02 -22.77
N HIS A 341 9.21 -8.52 -21.58
CA HIS A 341 8.38 -8.68 -20.39
C HIS A 341 6.96 -8.11 -20.57
N GLN A 342 6.83 -6.94 -21.19
CA GLN A 342 5.50 -6.39 -21.50
C GLN A 342 4.72 -7.23 -22.51
N ASN A 343 5.39 -7.87 -23.48
CA ASN A 343 4.73 -8.82 -24.39
C ASN A 343 4.30 -10.10 -23.66
N VAL A 344 5.07 -10.58 -22.67
CA VAL A 344 4.66 -11.66 -21.76
C VAL A 344 3.40 -11.28 -20.99
N LEU A 345 3.34 -10.09 -20.40
CA LEU A 345 2.14 -9.62 -19.68
C LEU A 345 0.92 -9.48 -20.61
N LYS A 346 1.14 -9.07 -21.86
CA LYS A 346 0.07 -9.05 -22.88
C LYS A 346 -0.43 -10.46 -23.17
N LEU A 347 0.46 -11.42 -23.34
CA LEU A 347 0.12 -12.84 -23.52
C LEU A 347 -0.67 -13.38 -22.31
N PHE A 348 -0.23 -13.11 -21.08
CA PHE A 348 -0.95 -13.54 -19.88
C PHE A 348 -2.34 -12.90 -19.78
N SER A 349 -2.48 -11.62 -20.14
CA SER A 349 -3.78 -10.96 -20.20
C SER A 349 -4.71 -11.62 -21.24
N LEU A 350 -4.18 -11.98 -22.41
CA LEU A 350 -4.93 -12.71 -23.44
C LEU A 350 -5.37 -14.10 -22.95
N ILE A 351 -4.48 -14.88 -22.35
CA ILE A 351 -4.78 -16.18 -21.75
C ILE A 351 -5.89 -16.04 -20.69
N TYR A 352 -5.76 -15.05 -19.81
CA TYR A 352 -6.73 -14.79 -18.77
C TYR A 352 -8.12 -14.44 -19.33
N LYS A 353 -8.19 -13.56 -20.34
CA LYS A 353 -9.45 -13.23 -21.05
C LYS A 353 -10.11 -14.44 -21.71
N LYS A 354 -9.31 -15.42 -22.13
CA LYS A 354 -9.79 -16.66 -22.77
C LYS A 354 -10.08 -17.79 -21.77
N GLY A 355 -10.13 -17.47 -20.46
CA GLY A 355 -10.54 -18.41 -19.42
C GLY A 355 -9.37 -19.15 -18.74
N GLY A 356 -8.12 -18.82 -19.04
CA GLY A 356 -6.93 -19.50 -18.50
C GLY A 356 -6.57 -19.13 -17.05
N LYS A 357 -7.53 -18.73 -16.22
CA LYS A 357 -7.28 -18.31 -14.83
C LYS A 357 -6.65 -19.44 -14.00
N GLU A 358 -7.22 -20.63 -14.04
CA GLU A 358 -6.72 -21.77 -13.25
C GLU A 358 -5.30 -22.16 -13.65
N PHE A 359 -5.01 -22.12 -14.95
CA PHE A 359 -3.66 -22.35 -15.48
C PHE A 359 -2.69 -21.27 -14.99
N LEU A 360 -3.00 -19.97 -15.16
CA LEU A 360 -2.10 -18.90 -14.73
C LEU A 360 -1.83 -18.91 -13.22
N GLN A 361 -2.79 -19.37 -12.39
CA GLN A 361 -2.60 -19.47 -10.95
C GLN A 361 -1.43 -20.38 -10.55
N THR A 362 -0.99 -21.32 -11.39
CA THR A 362 0.14 -22.22 -11.10
C THR A 362 1.47 -21.46 -10.99
N TYR A 363 1.58 -20.26 -11.57
CA TYR A 363 2.79 -19.44 -11.56
C TYR A 363 2.90 -18.49 -10.36
N LEU A 364 1.85 -18.39 -9.53
CA LEU A 364 1.75 -17.31 -8.54
C LEU A 364 2.22 -17.71 -7.13
N HIS A 365 2.60 -18.95 -6.85
CA HIS A 365 3.11 -19.39 -5.54
C HIS A 365 2.40 -18.79 -4.28
N PRO A 366 1.05 -18.85 -4.19
CA PRO A 366 0.30 -18.27 -3.07
C PRO A 366 0.66 -18.89 -1.71
N GLU A 367 1.27 -20.06 -1.68
CA GLU A 367 1.79 -20.77 -0.51
C GLU A 367 2.86 -19.98 0.27
N TYR A 368 3.65 -19.11 -0.38
CA TYR A 368 4.65 -18.29 0.31
C TYR A 368 4.04 -17.40 1.41
N SER A 369 2.76 -17.05 1.30
CA SER A 369 2.06 -16.28 2.32
C SER A 369 1.93 -17.01 3.67
N MET A 370 2.03 -18.34 3.69
CA MET A 370 1.80 -19.21 4.86
C MET A 370 3.04 -19.37 5.75
N TYR A 371 4.08 -18.58 5.53
CA TYR A 371 5.28 -18.55 6.36
C TYR A 371 5.45 -17.18 7.04
N ASP A 372 6.06 -17.18 8.21
CA ASP A 372 6.65 -15.98 8.82
C ASP A 372 8.16 -16.06 8.75
N TYR A 373 8.78 -14.90 8.57
CA TYR A 373 10.22 -14.76 8.43
C TYR A 373 10.74 -13.79 9.48
N ARG A 374 11.80 -14.20 10.17
CA ARG A 374 12.57 -13.36 11.09
C ARG A 374 14.02 -13.33 10.64
N PHE A 375 14.68 -12.24 10.99
CA PHE A 375 16.05 -11.98 10.60
C PHE A 375 16.87 -11.68 11.85
N SER A 376 18.04 -12.31 11.96
CA SER A 376 19.06 -11.92 12.92
C SER A 376 20.31 -11.47 12.19
N ASP A 377 21.14 -10.66 12.85
CA ASP A 377 22.39 -10.12 12.31
C ASP A 377 22.20 -9.28 11.02
N PHE A 378 21.02 -8.66 10.86
CA PHE A 378 20.75 -7.82 9.70
C PHE A 378 21.60 -6.55 9.72
N ASN A 379 22.48 -6.42 8.73
CA ASN A 379 23.16 -5.19 8.38
C ASN A 379 22.88 -4.87 6.90
N PRO A 380 22.30 -3.69 6.58
CA PRO A 380 22.05 -3.31 5.18
C PRO A 380 23.29 -3.37 4.28
N LEU A 381 24.49 -3.16 4.83
CA LEU A 381 25.75 -3.13 4.06
C LEU A 381 26.46 -4.48 4.02
N GLU A 382 26.00 -5.46 4.81
CA GLU A 382 26.57 -6.81 4.86
C GLU A 382 25.44 -7.85 4.73
N PRO A 383 24.72 -7.86 3.60
CA PRO A 383 23.58 -8.74 3.41
C PRO A 383 23.96 -10.22 3.50
N ASP A 384 25.21 -10.57 3.21
CA ASP A 384 25.72 -11.95 3.24
C ASP A 384 25.83 -12.52 4.67
N LYS A 385 25.79 -11.68 5.71
CA LYS A 385 25.78 -12.12 7.12
C LYS A 385 24.38 -12.39 7.67
N LEU A 386 23.35 -12.11 6.88
CA LEU A 386 21.95 -12.23 7.28
C LEU A 386 21.60 -13.69 7.59
N LYS A 387 21.02 -13.93 8.77
CA LYS A 387 20.41 -15.21 9.10
C LYS A 387 18.90 -15.12 8.98
N ILE A 388 18.33 -16.04 8.22
CA ILE A 388 16.88 -16.13 7.97
C ILE A 388 16.31 -17.27 8.81
N HIS A 389 15.31 -16.94 9.62
CA HIS A 389 14.55 -17.89 10.41
C HIS A 389 13.14 -17.99 9.83
N GLU A 390 12.75 -19.18 9.40
CA GLU A 390 11.45 -19.47 8.82
C GLU A 390 10.58 -20.24 9.82
N SER A 391 9.29 -19.90 9.88
CA SER A 391 8.31 -20.66 10.64
C SER A 391 6.96 -20.71 9.89
N PRO A 392 6.30 -21.87 9.78
CA PRO A 392 4.94 -21.94 9.27
C PRO A 392 3.98 -21.08 10.10
N LEU A 393 3.12 -20.31 9.43
CA LEU A 393 2.12 -19.46 10.06
C LEU A 393 0.84 -19.40 9.22
N ASP A 394 -0.11 -20.26 9.58
CA ASP A 394 -1.45 -20.25 9.01
C ASP A 394 -2.41 -19.46 9.91
N SER A 395 -2.84 -18.31 9.43
CA SER A 395 -3.82 -17.46 10.13
C SER A 395 -4.85 -16.88 9.16
N GLU A 396 -6.02 -16.49 9.68
CA GLU A 396 -7.07 -15.82 8.89
C GLU A 396 -6.51 -14.60 8.14
N ASN A 397 -5.55 -13.89 8.74
CA ASN A 397 -4.93 -12.72 8.13
C ASN A 397 -4.01 -13.10 6.96
N LYS A 398 -3.24 -14.19 7.08
CA LYS A 398 -2.40 -14.72 5.99
C LYS A 398 -3.24 -15.25 4.84
N ARG A 399 -4.31 -15.99 5.12
CA ARG A 399 -5.30 -16.44 4.12
C ARG A 399 -5.98 -15.27 3.40
N LYS A 400 -6.32 -14.19 4.11
CA LYS A 400 -6.83 -12.96 3.48
C LYS A 400 -5.79 -12.29 2.59
N ASN A 401 -4.52 -12.25 3.02
CA ASN A 401 -3.44 -11.71 2.22
C ASN A 401 -3.21 -12.53 0.95
N GLN A 402 -3.26 -13.86 1.04
CA GLN A 402 -3.20 -14.78 -0.10
C GLN A 402 -4.30 -14.48 -1.14
N LYS A 403 -5.55 -14.34 -0.69
CA LYS A 403 -6.68 -13.98 -1.57
C LYS A 403 -6.49 -12.61 -2.21
N ARG A 404 -5.98 -11.63 -1.45
CA ARG A 404 -5.67 -10.29 -1.95
C ARG A 404 -4.57 -10.33 -3.01
N TYR A 405 -3.52 -11.11 -2.77
CA TYR A 405 -2.40 -11.32 -3.67
C TYR A 405 -2.88 -11.85 -5.03
N LEU A 406 -3.62 -12.96 -5.03
CA LEU A 406 -4.20 -13.53 -6.25
C LEU A 406 -5.11 -12.52 -6.95
N ARG A 407 -5.94 -11.79 -6.20
CA ARG A 407 -6.83 -10.79 -6.77
C ARG A 407 -6.05 -9.68 -7.49
N ILE A 408 -5.02 -9.12 -6.86
CA ILE A 408 -4.25 -8.02 -7.47
C ILE A 408 -3.48 -8.51 -8.71
N ALA A 409 -2.91 -9.72 -8.69
CA ALA A 409 -2.22 -10.28 -9.86
C ALA A 409 -3.15 -10.37 -11.10
N PHE A 410 -4.40 -10.77 -10.91
CA PHE A 410 -5.38 -10.82 -12.02
C PHE A 410 -5.99 -9.46 -12.36
N GLU A 411 -6.20 -8.57 -11.38
CA GLU A 411 -6.62 -7.19 -11.61
C GLU A 411 -5.56 -6.46 -12.46
N SER A 412 -4.26 -6.67 -12.18
CA SER A 412 -3.18 -6.04 -12.95
C SER A 412 -3.18 -6.48 -14.41
N LEU A 413 -3.52 -7.73 -14.74
CA LEU A 413 -3.65 -8.17 -16.14
C LEU A 413 -4.81 -7.49 -16.87
N LYS A 414 -5.92 -7.21 -16.18
CA LYS A 414 -7.06 -6.48 -16.77
C LYS A 414 -6.67 -5.03 -17.01
N GLU A 415 -6.14 -4.37 -15.98
CA GLU A 415 -5.66 -2.99 -16.06
C GLU A 415 -4.55 -2.85 -17.11
N PHE A 416 -3.70 -3.88 -17.26
CA PHE A 416 -2.61 -3.87 -18.23
C PHE A 416 -3.15 -3.67 -19.65
N ASP A 417 -4.20 -4.39 -19.99
CA ASP A 417 -4.82 -4.43 -21.31
C ASP A 417 -5.76 -3.25 -21.59
N MET A 418 -6.40 -2.68 -20.57
CA MET A 418 -7.19 -1.45 -20.70
C MET A 418 -6.35 -0.19 -21.00
N LYS A 419 -5.04 -0.25 -20.79
CA LYS A 419 -4.16 0.90 -20.95
C LYS A 419 -3.78 1.09 -22.43
N GLU A 420 -4.35 2.10 -23.06
CA GLU A 420 -4.14 2.41 -24.49
C GLU A 420 -2.82 3.13 -24.80
N ASN A 421 -2.28 3.92 -23.88
CA ASN A 421 -1.12 4.79 -24.11
C ASN A 421 0.25 4.14 -23.83
N ARG A 422 0.39 2.83 -24.12
CA ARG A 422 1.67 2.13 -23.94
C ARG A 422 2.62 2.39 -25.11
N LYS A 423 3.86 2.75 -24.80
CA LYS A 423 4.93 2.97 -25.79
C LYS A 423 5.69 1.67 -26.11
N VAL A 424 4.97 0.58 -26.36
CA VAL A 424 5.54 -0.74 -26.71
C VAL A 424 4.66 -1.39 -27.77
N THR A 425 5.30 -1.95 -28.79
CA THR A 425 4.65 -2.76 -29.82
C THR A 425 4.40 -4.16 -29.30
N PHE A 426 3.20 -4.67 -29.51
CA PHE A 426 2.80 -6.01 -29.12
C PHE A 426 2.78 -6.94 -30.33
N TYR A 427 3.36 -8.12 -30.19
CA TYR A 427 3.51 -9.09 -31.27
C TYR A 427 2.67 -10.36 -31.07
N THR A 428 1.85 -10.42 -30.00
CA THR A 428 0.99 -11.58 -29.70
C THR A 428 0.08 -11.95 -30.87
N ASP A 429 -0.38 -10.96 -31.63
CA ASP A 429 -1.31 -11.17 -32.75
C ASP A 429 -0.62 -11.74 -34.00
N GLN A 430 0.73 -11.75 -34.04
CA GLN A 430 1.51 -12.35 -35.13
C GLN A 430 1.72 -13.86 -34.97
N PHE A 431 1.32 -14.43 -33.83
CA PHE A 431 1.44 -15.86 -33.52
C PHE A 431 0.08 -16.48 -33.18
N PRO A 432 -0.92 -16.40 -34.09
CA PRO A 432 -2.28 -16.85 -33.82
C PRO A 432 -2.37 -18.37 -33.64
N GLN A 433 -1.55 -19.15 -34.35
CA GLN A 433 -1.56 -20.61 -34.27
C GLN A 433 -1.01 -21.10 -32.92
N GLU A 434 0.12 -20.55 -32.49
CA GLU A 434 0.75 -20.86 -31.21
C GLU A 434 -0.12 -20.40 -30.05
N THR A 435 -0.73 -19.23 -30.18
CA THR A 435 -1.72 -18.74 -29.20
C THR A 435 -2.91 -19.68 -29.12
N ALA A 436 -3.44 -20.14 -30.24
CA ALA A 436 -4.57 -21.08 -30.26
C ALA A 436 -4.21 -22.42 -29.60
N ALA A 437 -3.00 -22.94 -29.85
CA ALA A 437 -2.51 -24.16 -29.21
C ALA A 437 -2.50 -24.04 -27.67
N VAL A 438 -1.92 -22.96 -27.14
CA VAL A 438 -1.93 -22.68 -25.69
C VAL A 438 -3.35 -22.70 -25.14
N ILE A 439 -4.29 -21.99 -25.78
CA ILE A 439 -5.67 -21.92 -25.32
C ILE A 439 -6.37 -23.28 -25.41
N GLN A 440 -6.09 -24.09 -26.42
CA GLN A 440 -6.63 -25.44 -26.57
C GLN A 440 -6.13 -26.37 -25.46
N SER A 441 -4.83 -26.36 -25.18
CA SER A 441 -4.23 -27.15 -24.09
C SER A 441 -4.80 -26.76 -22.72
N ILE A 442 -5.00 -25.47 -22.48
CA ILE A 442 -5.66 -24.96 -21.26
C ILE A 442 -7.10 -25.45 -21.17
N LYS A 443 -7.89 -25.37 -22.24
CA LYS A 443 -9.28 -25.85 -22.27
C LYS A 443 -9.38 -27.35 -22.06
N ALA A 444 -8.40 -28.11 -22.55
CA ALA A 444 -8.27 -29.55 -22.32
C ALA A 444 -7.76 -29.89 -20.91
N ARG A 445 -7.48 -28.89 -20.05
CA ARG A 445 -6.87 -29.02 -18.72
C ARG A 445 -5.51 -29.73 -18.73
N ASN A 446 -4.81 -29.76 -19.87
CA ASN A 446 -3.45 -30.28 -19.98
C ASN A 446 -2.45 -29.15 -19.70
N PHE A 447 -2.26 -28.84 -18.42
CA PHE A 447 -1.42 -27.72 -18.00
C PHE A 447 0.08 -27.93 -18.27
N THR A 448 0.55 -29.18 -18.29
CA THR A 448 1.93 -29.49 -18.68
C THR A 448 2.20 -29.11 -20.12
N GLN A 449 1.31 -29.49 -21.05
CA GLN A 449 1.41 -29.11 -22.45
C GLN A 449 1.26 -27.59 -22.64
N ALA A 450 0.29 -26.98 -21.95
CA ALA A 450 0.08 -25.54 -22.01
C ALA A 450 1.32 -24.75 -21.55
N ASP A 451 2.01 -25.20 -20.48
CA ASP A 451 3.24 -24.56 -20.01
C ASP A 451 4.36 -24.62 -21.07
N GLN A 452 4.55 -25.78 -21.69
CA GLN A 452 5.53 -25.94 -22.78
C GLN A 452 5.23 -25.01 -23.97
N GLU A 453 3.96 -24.93 -24.37
CA GLU A 453 3.52 -24.07 -25.47
C GLU A 453 3.67 -22.58 -25.14
N VAL A 454 3.36 -22.17 -23.90
CA VAL A 454 3.59 -20.79 -23.44
C VAL A 454 5.07 -20.45 -23.48
N ARG A 455 5.94 -21.31 -22.97
CA ARG A 455 7.41 -21.09 -23.02
C ARG A 455 7.93 -20.95 -24.45
N LYS A 456 7.43 -21.79 -25.36
CA LYS A 456 7.76 -21.70 -26.79
C LYS A 456 7.29 -20.38 -27.38
N LEU A 457 6.05 -19.97 -27.12
CA LEU A 457 5.51 -18.71 -27.61
C LEU A 457 6.25 -17.49 -27.06
N ILE A 458 6.65 -17.51 -25.78
CA ILE A 458 7.49 -16.45 -25.20
C ILE A 458 8.82 -16.32 -25.94
N THR A 459 9.44 -17.44 -26.30
CA THR A 459 10.70 -17.46 -27.08
C THR A 459 10.49 -16.79 -28.44
N LEU A 460 9.44 -17.17 -29.17
CA LEU A 460 9.08 -16.58 -30.47
C LEU A 460 8.81 -15.07 -30.38
N LEU A 461 8.08 -14.64 -29.34
CA LEU A 461 7.82 -13.22 -29.08
C LEU A 461 9.14 -12.46 -28.83
N CYS A 462 10.03 -13.01 -28.00
CA CYS A 462 11.33 -12.40 -27.73
C CYS A 462 12.18 -12.28 -29.00
N ASP A 463 12.24 -13.32 -29.82
CA ASP A 463 12.97 -13.29 -31.08
C ASP A 463 12.40 -12.27 -32.07
N LYS A 464 11.07 -12.16 -32.17
CA LYS A 464 10.45 -11.14 -33.01
C LYS A 464 10.83 -9.73 -32.57
N ILE A 465 10.83 -9.48 -31.25
CA ILE A 465 11.24 -8.19 -30.69
C ILE A 465 12.71 -7.91 -31.02
N ILE A 466 13.60 -8.89 -30.83
CA ILE A 466 15.04 -8.75 -31.15
C ILE A 466 15.23 -8.33 -32.60
N THR A 467 14.57 -9.01 -33.54
CA THR A 467 14.68 -8.69 -34.97
C THR A 467 14.17 -7.27 -35.25
N SER A 468 13.03 -6.89 -34.68
CA SER A 468 12.46 -5.54 -34.89
C SER A 468 13.26 -4.39 -34.27
N GLU A 469 14.17 -4.67 -33.33
CA GLU A 469 15.09 -3.68 -32.76
C GLU A 469 16.42 -3.59 -33.53
N SER A 470 16.67 -4.55 -34.42
CA SER A 470 17.86 -4.60 -35.27
C SER A 470 17.62 -3.99 -36.65
N GLU A 471 16.35 -3.87 -37.05
CA GLU A 471 15.83 -3.08 -38.17
C GLU A 471 15.68 -1.61 -37.77
#